data_AF-A0A8S2QM55-F1
#
_entry.id   AF-A0A8S2QM55-F1
#
_cell.length_a   1.000
_cell.length_b   1.000
_cell.length_c   1.000
_cell.angle_alpha   90.00
_cell.angle_beta   90.00
_cell.angle_gamma   90.00
#
_symmetry.space_group_name_H-M   'P 1'
#
loop_
_entity.id
_entity.type
_entity.pdbx_description
1 polymer ?
#
loop_
_entity_poly.entity_id
_entity_poly.type
_entity_poly.pdbx_seq_one_letter_code
_entity_poly.pdbx_strand_id
1 'polypeptide(L)'
;MYNLVNDNHCFLPFLLIKIGKQCLSGQYPPTPDRILPTYVINLDAPPIERWKDVVASYKTELTDLLAYLKTFLMEISPELQYLITLIDTKLPEMADTLPAPYGDEMKGISQASGLPLGEVVLYNIFYEVSSLCTSVVGQDENGNIFHGRNLDFGGPFG
;
A
#
# COMPACT_ATOMS: atom_id res chain seq x y z
N MET A 1 -32.30 7.74 7.59
CA MET A 1 -31.70 6.82 6.58
C MET A 1 -31.72 7.59 5.27
N TYR A 2 -30.66 8.34 4.99
CA TYR A 2 -30.62 9.26 3.85
C TYR A 2 -30.26 8.48 2.58
N ASN A 3 -31.15 8.52 1.59
CA ASN A 3 -30.89 8.05 0.23
C ASN A 3 -29.86 8.98 -0.42
N LEU A 4 -28.58 8.60 -0.39
CA LEU A 4 -27.51 9.21 -1.19
C LEU A 4 -27.61 8.86 -2.69
N VAL A 5 -28.73 8.25 -3.11
CA VAL A 5 -28.99 7.84 -4.49
C VAL A 5 -30.35 8.41 -4.88
N ASN A 6 -30.36 9.65 -5.38
CA ASN A 6 -31.45 10.10 -6.24
C ASN A 6 -30.95 9.98 -7.69
N ASP A 7 -31.50 8.97 -8.37
CA ASP A 7 -31.62 8.76 -9.81
C ASP A 7 -30.47 9.22 -10.73
N ASN A 8 -29.74 8.21 -11.22
CA ASN A 8 -29.06 8.15 -12.51
C ASN A 8 -27.83 9.02 -12.78
N HIS A 9 -27.30 9.75 -11.80
CA HIS A 9 -26.06 10.53 -12.00
C HIS A 9 -25.05 10.33 -10.87
N CYS A 10 -24.04 9.49 -11.10
CA CYS A 10 -22.82 9.49 -10.30
C CYS A 10 -22.05 10.80 -10.64
N PHE A 11 -22.09 11.79 -9.73
CA PHE A 11 -21.43 13.08 -9.92
C PHE A 11 -19.92 12.96 -9.71
N LEU A 12 -19.14 13.17 -10.77
CA LEU A 12 -17.75 13.62 -10.75
C LEU A 12 -17.69 14.87 -11.63
N PRO A 13 -17.60 16.09 -11.07
CA PRO A 13 -17.79 17.33 -11.83
C PRO A 13 -16.68 17.65 -12.85
N PHE A 14 -15.68 16.78 -13.04
CA PHE A 14 -14.53 17.05 -13.91
C PHE A 14 -14.15 15.97 -14.92
N LEU A 15 -14.95 14.90 -15.11
CA LEU A 15 -14.68 13.93 -16.17
C LEU A 15 -15.97 13.43 -16.80
N LEU A 16 -16.31 13.95 -17.99
CA LEU A 16 -17.38 13.44 -18.85
C LEU A 16 -16.94 12.12 -19.50
N ILE A 17 -16.74 11.08 -18.70
CA ILE A 17 -16.73 9.69 -19.19
C ILE A 17 -18.04 9.07 -18.71
N LYS A 18 -19.00 8.91 -19.62
CA LYS A 18 -20.17 8.05 -19.38
C LYS A 18 -19.71 6.60 -19.36
N ILE A 19 -19.13 6.17 -18.23
CA ILE A 19 -19.00 4.75 -17.94
C ILE A 19 -20.43 4.29 -17.63
N GLY A 20 -21.02 3.45 -18.48
CA GLY A 20 -22.42 2.98 -18.36
C GLY A 20 -22.68 2.05 -17.17
N LYS A 21 -22.14 2.36 -15.98
CA LYS A 21 -22.28 1.57 -14.76
C LYS A 21 -23.20 2.30 -13.78
N GLN A 22 -24.15 1.57 -13.20
CA GLN A 22 -25.02 2.08 -12.15
C GLN A 22 -24.26 2.15 -10.81
N CYS A 23 -24.58 3.14 -9.98
CA CYS A 23 -24.01 3.25 -8.64
C CYS A 23 -24.55 2.10 -7.76
N LEU A 24 -23.66 1.40 -7.03
CA LEU A 24 -24.04 0.22 -6.23
C LEU A 24 -24.72 0.60 -4.91
N SER A 25 -25.66 -0.24 -4.45
CA SER A 25 -26.38 -0.07 -3.18
C SER A 25 -26.28 -1.35 -2.32
N GLY A 26 -26.44 -1.23 -1.00
CA GLY A 26 -26.48 -2.38 -0.08
C GLY A 26 -25.15 -3.13 0.08
N GLN A 27 -24.01 -2.48 -0.19
CA GLN A 27 -22.67 -3.11 -0.15
C GLN A 27 -22.00 -3.07 1.23
N TYR A 28 -22.68 -2.55 2.26
CA TYR A 28 -22.17 -2.46 3.62
C TYR A 28 -23.13 -3.17 4.60
N PRO A 29 -22.63 -3.94 5.58
CA PRO A 29 -21.21 -4.19 5.87
C PRO A 29 -20.55 -5.10 4.81
N PRO A 30 -19.22 -4.99 4.62
CA PRO A 30 -18.49 -5.91 3.76
C PRO A 30 -18.54 -7.34 4.32
N THR A 31 -18.26 -8.32 3.46
CA THR A 31 -18.15 -9.72 3.88
C THR A 31 -16.97 -9.93 4.85
N PRO A 32 -17.04 -10.91 5.78
CA PRO A 32 -16.03 -11.07 6.83
C PRO A 32 -14.59 -11.29 6.33
N ASP A 33 -14.42 -11.87 5.15
CA ASP A 33 -13.11 -12.09 4.49
C ASP A 33 -12.41 -10.78 4.08
N ARG A 34 -13.13 -9.66 4.09
CA ARG A 34 -12.59 -8.32 3.78
C ARG A 34 -12.22 -7.51 5.02
N ILE A 35 -12.39 -8.07 6.21
CA ILE A 35 -12.03 -7.41 7.46
C ILE A 35 -10.54 -7.65 7.72
N LEU A 36 -9.78 -6.55 7.80
CA LEU A 36 -8.34 -6.59 8.07
C LEU A 36 -8.06 -6.67 9.58
N PRO A 37 -7.01 -7.39 10.01
CA PRO A 37 -6.60 -7.41 11.41
C PRO A 37 -6.12 -6.03 11.88
N THR A 38 -6.22 -5.81 13.19
CA THR A 38 -5.74 -4.59 13.85
C THR A 38 -4.47 -4.89 14.65
N TYR A 39 -3.49 -4.00 14.55
CA TYR A 39 -2.24 -4.07 15.30
C TYR A 39 -2.05 -2.81 16.14
N VAL A 40 -1.40 -2.96 17.29
CA VAL A 40 -0.99 -1.83 18.13
C VAL A 40 0.51 -1.64 17.94
N ILE A 41 0.90 -0.47 17.41
CA ILE A 41 2.30 -0.10 17.24
C ILE A 41 2.70 0.79 18.43
N ASN A 42 3.62 0.30 19.26
CA ASN A 42 4.13 1.06 20.39
C ASN A 42 5.22 2.04 19.94
N LEU A 43 4.88 3.34 19.84
CA LEU A 43 5.82 4.38 19.42
C LEU A 43 6.89 4.71 20.48
N ASP A 44 6.66 4.33 21.74
CA ASP A 44 7.65 4.49 22.83
C ASP A 44 8.77 3.43 22.72
N ALA A 45 8.55 2.34 21.98
CA ALA A 45 9.57 1.34 21.72
C ALA A 45 10.65 1.90 20.77
N PRO A 46 11.89 1.37 20.85
CA PRO A 46 12.93 1.67 19.86
C PRO A 46 12.42 1.42 18.43
N PRO A 47 12.67 2.32 17.46
CA PRO A 47 12.16 2.20 16.09
C PRO A 47 12.35 0.82 15.46
N ILE A 48 13.52 0.22 15.66
CA ILE A 48 13.89 -1.11 15.16
C ILE A 48 12.97 -2.25 15.65
N GLU A 49 12.25 -2.07 16.75
CA GLU A 49 11.37 -3.08 17.34
C GLU A 49 9.89 -2.89 16.99
N ARG A 50 9.49 -1.72 16.45
CA ARG A 50 8.08 -1.29 16.38
C ARG A 50 7.21 -2.18 15.51
N TRP A 51 7.78 -2.78 14.46
CA TRP A 51 7.03 -3.49 13.42
C TRP A 51 7.09 -5.02 13.52
N LYS A 52 7.80 -5.56 14.51
CA LYS A 52 8.08 -7.01 14.59
C LYS A 52 6.83 -7.90 14.62
N ASP A 53 5.78 -7.48 15.33
CA ASP A 53 4.55 -8.27 15.48
C ASP A 53 3.73 -8.32 14.18
N VAL A 54 3.73 -7.20 13.44
CA VAL A 54 3.12 -7.13 12.10
C VAL A 54 3.91 -8.00 11.14
N VAL A 55 5.23 -7.84 11.09
CA VAL A 55 6.11 -8.60 10.19
C VAL A 55 6.03 -10.09 10.47
N ALA A 56 5.94 -10.51 11.72
CA ALA A 56 5.77 -11.91 12.08
C ALA A 56 4.47 -12.53 11.53
N SER A 57 3.40 -11.73 11.44
CA SER A 57 2.11 -12.19 10.91
C SER A 57 2.09 -12.34 9.39
N TYR A 58 2.95 -11.61 8.68
CA TYR A 58 2.95 -11.52 7.21
C TYR A 58 4.27 -11.94 6.56
N LYS A 59 5.11 -12.66 7.30
CA LYS A 59 6.47 -12.99 6.85
C LYS A 59 6.44 -13.76 5.54
N THR A 60 5.55 -14.74 5.41
CA THR A 60 5.40 -15.56 4.20
C THR A 60 4.94 -14.71 3.03
N GLU A 61 3.92 -13.88 3.23
CA GLU A 61 3.34 -13.00 2.21
C GLU A 61 4.37 -11.99 1.70
N LEU A 62 5.21 -11.44 2.58
CA LEU A 62 6.31 -10.54 2.21
C LEU A 62 7.36 -11.26 1.36
N THR A 63 7.74 -12.49 1.73
CA THR A 63 8.70 -13.28 0.95
C THR A 63 8.14 -13.72 -0.40
N ASP A 64 6.85 -14.09 -0.44
CA ASP A 64 6.17 -14.52 -1.67
C ASP A 64 6.00 -13.36 -2.65
N LEU A 65 5.61 -12.17 -2.15
CA LEU A 65 5.52 -10.96 -2.96
C LEU A 65 6.87 -10.61 -3.59
N LEU A 66 7.96 -10.74 -2.83
CA LEU A 66 9.30 -10.45 -3.33
C LEU A 66 9.71 -11.45 -4.41
N ALA A 67 9.49 -12.74 -4.17
CA ALA A 67 9.79 -13.78 -5.14
C ALA A 67 9.02 -13.55 -6.44
N TYR A 68 7.73 -13.20 -6.34
CA TYR A 68 6.90 -12.84 -7.48
C TYR A 68 7.48 -11.65 -8.25
N LEU A 69 7.84 -10.56 -7.57
CA LEU A 69 8.40 -9.37 -8.23
C LEU A 69 9.73 -9.67 -8.94
N LYS A 70 10.61 -10.45 -8.34
CA LYS A 70 11.87 -10.88 -8.97
C LYS A 70 11.61 -11.69 -10.23
N THR A 71 10.73 -12.71 -10.14
CA THR A 71 10.36 -13.52 -11.31
C THR A 71 9.74 -12.65 -12.41
N PHE A 72 8.81 -11.76 -12.06
CA PHE A 72 8.16 -10.87 -13.00
C PHE A 72 9.15 -9.94 -13.73
N LEU A 73 10.12 -9.35 -12.99
CA LEU A 73 11.17 -8.53 -13.62
C LEU A 73 12.03 -9.36 -14.59
N MET A 74 12.37 -10.59 -14.22
CA MET A 74 13.15 -11.48 -15.10
C MET A 74 12.36 -11.94 -16.33
N GLU A 75 11.04 -12.09 -16.22
CA GLU A 75 10.16 -12.38 -17.35
C GLU A 75 10.03 -11.20 -18.32
N ILE A 76 10.08 -9.96 -17.83
CA ILE A 76 10.11 -8.77 -18.70
C ILE A 76 11.39 -8.75 -19.53
N SER A 77 12.56 -8.91 -18.89
CA SER A 77 13.86 -8.85 -19.57
C SER A 77 14.98 -9.37 -18.66
N PRO A 78 15.81 -10.32 -19.15
CA PRO A 78 17.00 -10.79 -18.44
C PRO A 78 18.00 -9.69 -18.05
N GLU A 79 18.03 -8.59 -18.80
CA GLU A 79 18.91 -7.45 -18.58
C GLU A 79 18.56 -6.68 -17.30
N LEU A 80 17.34 -6.85 -16.76
CA LEU A 80 16.91 -6.24 -15.49
C LEU A 80 17.56 -6.87 -14.25
N GLN A 81 18.32 -7.97 -14.39
CA GLN A 81 19.12 -8.54 -13.31
C GLN A 81 20.09 -7.53 -12.69
N TYR A 82 20.61 -6.60 -13.50
CA TYR A 82 21.48 -5.53 -13.01
C TYR A 82 20.73 -4.59 -12.04
N LEU A 83 19.44 -4.34 -12.28
CA LEU A 83 18.61 -3.53 -11.39
C LEU A 83 18.46 -4.18 -10.02
N ILE A 84 18.24 -5.50 -9.97
CA ILE A 84 18.19 -6.28 -8.72
C ILE A 84 19.50 -6.13 -7.96
N THR A 85 20.64 -6.23 -8.65
CA THR A 85 21.96 -6.07 -8.03
C THR A 85 22.17 -4.67 -7.46
N LEU A 86 21.70 -3.63 -8.15
CA LEU A 86 21.75 -2.25 -7.66
C LEU A 86 20.85 -2.06 -6.44
N ILE A 87 19.65 -2.64 -6.43
CA ILE A 87 18.73 -2.61 -5.28
C ILE A 87 19.45 -3.18 -4.05
N ASP A 88 20.03 -4.37 -4.18
CA ASP A 88 20.66 -5.07 -3.06
C ASP A 88 21.92 -4.37 -2.53
N THR A 89 22.61 -3.60 -3.37
CA THR A 89 23.89 -2.99 -3.01
C THR A 89 23.81 -1.50 -2.70
N LYS A 90 22.87 -0.75 -3.27
CA LYS A 90 22.79 0.72 -3.16
C LYS A 90 21.66 1.20 -2.27
N LEU A 91 20.49 0.56 -2.33
CA LEU A 91 19.37 0.99 -1.49
C LEU A 91 19.57 0.77 0.02
N PRO A 92 20.40 -0.19 0.51
CA PRO A 92 20.72 -0.26 1.93
C PRO A 92 21.34 1.03 2.47
N GLU A 93 22.23 1.68 1.70
CA GLU A 93 22.85 2.96 2.09
C GLU A 93 21.81 4.07 2.25
N MET A 94 20.72 4.03 1.46
CA MET A 94 19.65 5.03 1.54
C MET A 94 18.90 4.97 2.88
N ALA A 95 18.79 3.78 3.50
CA ALA A 95 18.15 3.65 4.81
C ALA A 95 18.83 4.54 5.87
N ASP A 96 20.15 4.70 5.81
CA ASP A 96 20.92 5.52 6.75
C ASP A 96 20.82 7.02 6.47
N THR A 97 20.37 7.41 5.28
CA THR A 97 20.21 8.84 4.89
C THR A 97 18.84 9.41 5.26
N LEU A 98 17.86 8.55 5.54
CA LEU A 98 16.52 8.97 5.85
C LEU A 98 16.44 9.53 7.27
N PRO A 99 15.59 10.55 7.50
CA PRO A 99 15.40 11.07 8.84
C PRO A 99 14.89 9.97 9.78
N ALA A 100 15.29 10.06 11.04
CA ALA A 100 14.69 9.21 12.07
C ALA A 100 13.16 9.44 12.08
N PRO A 101 12.35 8.37 12.22
CA PRO A 101 12.75 7.00 12.61
C PRO A 101 12.94 6.00 11.45
N TYR A 102 12.77 6.42 10.20
CA TYR A 102 12.45 5.50 9.09
C TYR A 102 13.55 4.47 8.79
N GLY A 103 14.81 4.88 8.83
CA GLY A 103 15.95 3.99 8.59
C GLY A 103 15.99 2.81 9.56
N ASP A 104 15.79 3.08 10.85
CA ASP A 104 15.84 2.06 11.90
C ASP A 104 14.60 1.16 11.86
N GLU A 105 13.42 1.69 11.53
CA GLU A 105 12.22 0.89 11.32
C GLU A 105 12.39 -0.10 10.16
N MET A 106 12.97 0.34 9.02
CA MET A 106 13.23 -0.54 7.89
C MET A 106 14.30 -1.60 8.19
N LYS A 107 15.34 -1.27 8.96
CA LYS A 107 16.30 -2.26 9.46
C LYS A 107 15.62 -3.30 10.35
N GLY A 108 14.70 -2.88 11.21
CA GLY A 108 13.90 -3.76 12.05
C GLY A 108 13.04 -4.72 11.24
N ILE A 109 12.36 -4.21 10.21
CA ILE A 109 11.57 -5.02 9.27
C ILE A 109 12.46 -6.02 8.54
N SER A 110 13.62 -5.59 8.02
CA SER A 110 14.60 -6.45 7.37
C SER A 110 15.06 -7.59 8.29
N GLN A 111 15.39 -7.29 9.56
CA GLN A 111 15.80 -8.31 10.53
C GLN A 111 14.69 -9.31 10.86
N ALA A 112 13.47 -8.84 11.09
CA ALA A 112 12.34 -9.70 11.46
C ALA A 112 11.86 -10.58 10.28
N SER A 113 11.79 -10.01 9.09
CA SER A 113 11.36 -10.71 7.88
C SER A 113 12.45 -11.62 7.30
N GLY A 114 13.73 -11.26 7.47
CA GLY A 114 14.85 -11.90 6.78
C GLY A 114 15.06 -11.39 5.35
N LEU A 115 14.33 -10.34 4.93
CA LEU A 115 14.51 -9.72 3.62
C LEU A 115 15.76 -8.83 3.59
N PRO A 116 16.47 -8.75 2.45
CA PRO A 116 17.50 -7.75 2.21
C PRO A 116 17.01 -6.32 2.47
N LEU A 117 17.81 -5.52 3.19
CA LEU A 117 17.43 -4.14 3.54
C LEU A 117 17.12 -3.29 2.29
N GLY A 118 17.86 -3.47 1.21
CA GLY A 118 17.64 -2.74 -0.04
C GLY A 118 16.25 -2.96 -0.63
N GLU A 119 15.71 -4.17 -0.48
CA GLU A 119 14.38 -4.53 -0.97
C GLU A 119 13.27 -4.00 -0.06
N VAL A 120 13.51 -3.97 1.25
CA VAL A 120 12.62 -3.28 2.20
C VAL A 120 12.54 -1.78 1.89
N VAL A 121 13.68 -1.15 1.56
CA VAL A 121 13.73 0.24 1.12
C VAL A 121 12.98 0.42 -0.22
N LEU A 122 13.20 -0.49 -1.18
CA LEU A 122 12.48 -0.46 -2.46
C LEU A 122 10.96 -0.53 -2.29
N TYR A 123 10.47 -1.38 -1.39
CA TYR A 123 9.03 -1.46 -1.11
C TYR A 123 8.45 -0.15 -0.61
N ASN A 124 9.19 0.59 0.22
CA ASN A 124 8.75 1.90 0.68
C ASN A 124 8.74 2.92 -0.48
N ILE A 125 9.71 2.85 -1.41
CA ILE A 125 9.73 3.68 -2.63
C ILE A 125 8.57 3.33 -3.57
N PHE A 126 8.15 2.06 -3.64
CA PHE A 126 7.08 1.62 -4.54
C PHE A 126 5.76 2.39 -4.30
N TYR A 127 5.42 2.70 -3.05
CA TYR A 127 4.23 3.49 -2.72
C TYR A 127 4.24 4.90 -3.33
N GLU A 128 5.42 5.45 -3.63
CA GLU A 128 5.60 6.80 -4.18
C GLU A 128 5.40 6.87 -5.69
N VAL A 129 5.53 5.74 -6.41
CA VAL A 129 5.59 5.74 -7.88
C VAL A 129 4.51 4.91 -8.57
N SER A 130 3.83 4.02 -7.85
CA SER A 130 2.89 3.05 -8.44
C SER A 130 1.57 2.90 -7.69
N SER A 131 1.17 3.92 -6.91
CA SER A 131 -0.14 3.96 -6.27
C SER A 131 -1.11 4.84 -7.07
N LEU A 132 -2.33 4.35 -7.23
CA LEU A 132 -3.49 5.11 -7.71
C LEU A 132 -4.53 5.17 -6.58
N CYS A 133 -5.41 6.17 -6.64
CA CYS A 133 -6.47 6.27 -5.65
C CYS A 133 -7.68 7.07 -6.14
N THR A 134 -8.81 6.80 -5.48
CA THR A 134 -9.97 7.70 -5.44
C THR A 134 -10.21 8.06 -3.99
N SER A 135 -10.35 9.36 -3.69
CA SER A 135 -10.60 9.86 -2.33
C SER A 135 -11.81 10.78 -2.33
N VAL A 136 -12.66 10.66 -1.30
CA VAL A 136 -13.87 11.45 -1.12
C VAL A 136 -13.91 12.00 0.30
N VAL A 137 -14.14 13.30 0.42
CA VAL A 137 -14.47 13.98 1.68
C VAL A 137 -15.86 14.58 1.53
N GLY A 138 -16.73 14.28 2.48
CA GLY A 138 -18.11 14.78 2.53
C GLY A 138 -18.46 15.33 3.90
N GLN A 139 -19.37 16.29 3.93
CA GLN A 139 -19.94 16.83 5.16
C GLN A 139 -21.45 16.67 5.13
N ASP A 140 -22.06 16.22 6.23
CA ASP A 140 -23.51 16.18 6.35
C ASP A 140 -24.10 17.52 6.83
N GLU A 141 -25.44 17.63 6.84
CA GLU A 141 -26.15 18.85 7.26
C GLU A 141 -25.91 19.22 8.73
N ASN A 142 -25.47 18.27 9.56
CA ASN A 142 -25.13 18.49 10.97
C ASN A 142 -23.68 18.92 11.16
N GLY A 143 -22.89 18.99 10.08
CA GLY A 143 -21.49 19.36 10.10
C GLY A 143 -20.53 18.19 10.33
N ASN A 144 -21.00 16.93 10.38
CA ASN A 144 -20.13 15.76 10.54
C ASN A 144 -19.31 15.54 9.26
N ILE A 145 -18.02 15.23 9.42
CA ILE A 145 -17.10 14.98 8.32
C ILE A 145 -16.92 13.48 8.10
N PHE A 146 -17.02 13.06 6.84
CA PHE A 146 -16.77 11.70 6.38
C PHE A 146 -15.60 11.73 5.40
N HIS A 147 -14.65 10.80 5.58
CA HIS A 147 -13.51 10.64 4.68
C HIS A 147 -13.39 9.16 4.31
N GLY A 148 -13.49 8.87 3.01
CA GLY A 148 -13.32 7.52 2.47
C GLY A 148 -12.36 7.53 1.27
N ARG A 149 -11.66 6.41 1.07
CA ARG A 149 -10.75 6.25 -0.06
C ARG A 149 -10.65 4.80 -0.52
N ASN A 150 -10.26 4.64 -1.79
CA ASN A 150 -9.66 3.42 -2.30
C ASN A 150 -8.13 3.59 -2.40
N LEU A 151 -7.42 2.47 -2.45
CA LEU A 151 -5.99 2.40 -2.74
C LEU A 151 -5.80 1.31 -3.79
N ASP A 152 -5.39 1.72 -4.97
CA ASP A 152 -5.26 0.85 -6.13
C ASP A 152 -3.78 0.69 -6.47
N PHE A 153 -3.35 -0.53 -6.76
CA PHE A 153 -2.01 -0.83 -7.25
C PHE A 153 -2.14 -1.45 -8.64
N GLY A 154 -1.37 -0.92 -9.60
CA GLY A 154 -1.35 -1.39 -10.98
C GLY A 154 -0.06 -0.93 -11.67
N GLY A 155 0.55 -1.84 -12.44
CA GLY A 155 1.75 -1.55 -13.24
C GLY A 155 1.39 -1.36 -14.71
N PRO A 156 2.36 -1.02 -15.60
CA PRO A 156 2.10 -0.87 -17.04
C PRO A 156 1.56 -2.13 -17.76
N PHE A 157 1.43 -3.27 -17.06
CA PHE A 157 0.85 -4.52 -17.56
C PHE A 157 -0.23 -5.11 -16.63
N GLY A 158 -0.79 -4.31 -15.72
CA GLY A 158 -1.91 -4.70 -14.84
C GLY A 158 -3.07 -3.72 -14.95
#